data_AF-A0A087SF51-F1
#
_entry.id   AF-A0A087SF51-F1
#
_cell.length_a   1.000
_cell.length_b   1.000
_cell.length_c   1.000
_cell.angle_alpha   90.00
_cell.angle_beta   90.00
_cell.angle_gamma   90.00
#
_symmetry.space_group_name_H-M   'P 1'
#
loop_
_entity.id
_entity.type
_entity.pdbx_description
1 polymer ?
#
loop_
_entity_poly.entity_id
_entity_poly.type
_entity_poly.pdbx_seq_one_letter_code
_entity_poly.pdbx_strand_id
1 'polypeptide(L)'
;MSPTLRPLISIPQDGAAAPSPVLLPALASPASAASEADWAGRMVTLWLDEEWTPLPEHAALGRAVCESVERLSSAAEGPLDASGLVIDLAGALAACDYHATFVNAFDVANKAVELLMLRAGHVVCCVPEAEQERTARHAAQLDRGGPPS
;
A
#
# COMPACT_ATOMS: atom_id res chain seq x y z
N MET A 1 2.08 -21.71 -47.91
CA MET A 1 2.50 -20.34 -47.57
C MET A 1 2.87 -20.33 -46.09
N SER A 2 4.16 -20.33 -45.77
CA SER A 2 4.62 -20.29 -44.37
C SER A 2 4.73 -18.85 -43.90
N PRO A 3 4.18 -18.48 -42.74
CA PRO A 3 4.29 -17.12 -42.23
C PRO A 3 5.74 -16.86 -41.79
N THR A 4 6.33 -15.80 -42.32
CA THR A 4 7.67 -15.36 -41.97
C THR A 4 7.63 -14.71 -40.58
N LEU A 5 8.27 -15.34 -39.59
CA LEU A 5 8.44 -14.76 -38.26
C LEU A 5 9.26 -13.46 -38.36
N ARG A 6 8.67 -12.37 -37.86
CA ARG A 6 9.32 -11.06 -37.76
C ARG A 6 10.41 -11.14 -36.67
N PRO A 7 11.64 -10.66 -36.90
CA PRO A 7 12.67 -10.68 -35.87
C PRO A 7 12.25 -9.77 -34.70
N LEU A 8 12.40 -10.28 -33.48
CA LEU A 8 12.19 -9.53 -32.25
C LEU A 8 13.15 -8.34 -32.23
N ILE A 9 12.62 -7.15 -32.02
CA ILE A 9 13.42 -5.94 -31.79
C ILE A 9 14.21 -6.19 -30.50
N SER A 10 15.53 -6.29 -30.61
CA SER A 10 16.41 -6.36 -29.44
C SER A 10 16.42 -4.97 -28.80
N ILE A 11 15.70 -4.82 -27.68
CA ILE A 11 15.76 -3.60 -26.87
C ILE A 11 17.17 -3.56 -26.25
N PRO A 12 17.94 -2.48 -26.43
CA PRO A 12 19.21 -2.34 -25.72
C PRO A 12 18.92 -2.38 -24.22
N GLN A 13 19.44 -3.42 -23.55
CA GLN A 13 19.52 -3.43 -22.09
C GLN A 13 20.65 -2.46 -21.74
N ASP A 14 20.35 -1.17 -21.70
CA ASP A 14 21.22 -0.23 -20.99
C ASP A 14 21.42 -0.81 -19.59
N GLY A 15 22.67 -1.02 -19.21
CA GLY A 15 23.10 -1.67 -17.97
C GLY A 15 22.80 -0.83 -16.73
N ALA A 16 21.59 -0.30 -16.62
CA ALA A 16 21.06 0.28 -15.40
C ALA A 16 21.09 -0.81 -14.33
N ALA A 17 21.93 -0.60 -13.32
CA ALA A 17 21.88 -1.41 -12.11
C ALA A 17 20.44 -1.42 -11.61
N ALA A 18 19.94 -2.59 -11.22
CA ALA A 18 18.62 -2.70 -10.62
C ALA A 18 18.50 -1.71 -9.45
N PRO A 19 17.38 -0.97 -9.34
CA PRO A 19 17.18 -0.06 -8.22
C PRO A 19 17.31 -0.83 -6.90
N SER A 20 17.95 -0.21 -5.90
CA SER A 20 18.04 -0.79 -4.57
C SER A 20 16.64 -0.96 -3.96
N PRO A 21 16.40 -2.02 -3.16
CA PRO A 21 15.12 -2.23 -2.51
C PRO A 21 14.78 -1.08 -1.57
N VAL A 22 13.50 -0.73 -1.48
CA VAL A 22 13.01 0.24 -0.49
C VAL A 22 12.72 -0.52 0.80
N LEU A 23 13.44 -0.17 1.86
CA LEU A 23 13.31 -0.79 3.17
C LEU A 23 12.46 0.09 4.09
N LEU A 24 11.33 -0.44 4.54
CA LEU A 24 10.53 0.15 5.59
C LEU A 24 11.16 -0.15 6.96
N PRO A 25 11.14 0.81 7.90
CA PRO A 25 11.71 0.63 9.21
C PRO A 25 11.01 -0.51 9.97
N ALA A 26 11.79 -1.29 10.71
CA ALA A 26 11.23 -2.27 11.64
C ALA A 26 10.44 -1.54 12.73
N LEU A 27 9.25 -2.05 13.06
CA LEU A 27 8.44 -1.48 14.14
C LEU A 27 8.98 -1.99 15.48
N ALA A 28 9.43 -1.08 16.33
CA ALA A 28 10.23 -1.39 17.51
C ALA A 28 9.48 -2.13 18.63
N SER A 29 8.15 -2.20 18.55
CA SER A 29 7.28 -2.82 19.56
C SER A 29 5.93 -3.26 18.99
N PRO A 30 5.21 -4.17 19.66
CA PRO A 30 3.83 -4.51 19.31
C PRO A 30 2.90 -3.29 19.29
N ALA A 31 3.10 -2.33 20.20
CA ALA A 31 2.30 -1.12 20.25
C ALA A 31 2.52 -0.22 19.02
N SER A 32 3.78 -0.09 18.57
CA SER A 32 4.06 0.60 17.31
C SER A 32 3.52 -0.16 16.10
N ALA A 33 3.54 -1.50 16.12
CA ALA A 33 2.95 -2.32 15.06
C ALA A 33 1.45 -2.11 14.92
N ALA A 34 0.72 -2.18 16.04
CA ALA A 34 -0.71 -1.92 16.08
C ALA A 34 -1.04 -0.48 15.65
N SER A 35 -0.28 0.53 16.12
CA SER A 35 -0.51 1.93 15.73
C SER A 35 -0.24 2.19 14.24
N GLU A 36 0.76 1.54 13.66
CA GLU A 36 1.09 1.69 12.24
C GLU A 36 0.03 1.02 11.36
N ALA A 37 -0.38 -0.18 11.76
CA ALA A 37 -1.43 -0.97 11.12
C ALA A 37 -2.78 -0.27 11.14
N ASP A 38 -3.18 0.28 12.29
CA ASP A 38 -4.44 1.00 12.46
C ASP A 38 -4.51 2.22 11.51
N TRP A 39 -3.42 2.98 11.45
CA TRP A 39 -3.31 4.10 10.52
C TRP A 39 -3.38 3.63 9.05
N ALA A 40 -2.65 2.59 8.68
CA ALA A 40 -2.65 2.07 7.31
C ALA A 40 -4.05 1.62 6.88
N GLY A 41 -4.77 0.92 7.76
CA GLY A 41 -6.15 0.50 7.52
C GLY A 41 -7.10 1.68 7.30
N ARG A 42 -7.03 2.70 8.17
CA ARG A 42 -7.86 3.92 8.03
C ARG A 42 -7.55 4.69 6.75
N MET A 43 -6.27 4.82 6.40
CA MET A 43 -5.86 5.54 5.20
C MET A 43 -6.28 4.82 3.92
N VAL A 44 -6.28 3.48 3.91
CA VAL A 44 -6.83 2.70 2.79
C VAL A 44 -8.33 2.90 2.66
N THR A 45 -9.09 2.88 3.76
CA THR A 45 -10.53 3.17 3.71
C THR A 45 -10.79 4.57 3.14
N LEU A 46 -10.07 5.59 3.64
CA LEU A 46 -10.19 6.95 3.15
C LEU A 46 -9.82 7.07 1.66
N TRP A 47 -8.75 6.40 1.22
CA TRP A 47 -8.38 6.40 -0.20
C TRP A 47 -9.48 5.81 -1.07
N LEU A 48 -10.05 4.66 -0.69
CA LEU A 48 -11.14 4.03 -1.43
C LEU A 48 -12.40 4.90 -1.46
N ASP A 49 -12.75 5.52 -0.33
CA ASP A 49 -13.92 6.40 -0.22
C ASP A 49 -13.76 7.73 -0.97
N GLU A 50 -12.53 8.19 -1.21
CA GLU A 50 -12.27 9.40 -2.01
C GLU A 50 -12.15 9.09 -3.52
N GLU A 51 -11.56 7.95 -3.88
CA GLU A 51 -11.43 7.53 -5.29
C GLU A 51 -12.77 7.07 -5.86
N TRP A 52 -13.59 6.43 -5.02
CA TRP A 52 -14.88 5.86 -5.39
C TRP A 52 -16.01 6.42 -4.53
N THR A 53 -17.24 5.91 -4.70
CA THR A 53 -18.32 6.24 -3.77
C THR A 53 -18.12 5.47 -2.47
N PRO A 54 -18.36 6.07 -1.28
CA PRO A 54 -18.20 5.37 -0.02
C PRO A 54 -19.04 4.10 0.09
N LEU A 55 -18.42 3.02 0.56
CA LEU A 55 -19.01 1.68 0.61
C LEU A 55 -18.60 0.93 1.90
N PRO A 56 -19.48 0.09 2.47
CA PRO A 56 -19.14 -0.70 3.66
C PRO A 56 -17.97 -1.67 3.43
N GLU A 57 -17.78 -2.11 2.17
CA GLU A 57 -16.66 -2.94 1.74
C GLU A 57 -15.31 -2.24 1.94
N HIS A 58 -15.24 -0.91 1.80
CA HIS A 58 -14.00 -0.15 2.01
C HIS A 58 -13.54 -0.19 3.48
N ALA A 59 -14.49 -0.12 4.41
CA ALA A 59 -14.20 -0.28 5.84
C ALA A 59 -13.79 -1.73 6.16
N ALA A 60 -14.36 -2.73 5.47
CA ALA A 60 -13.93 -4.12 5.64
C ALA A 60 -12.51 -4.36 5.10
N LEU A 61 -12.18 -3.79 3.95
CA LEU A 61 -10.82 -3.83 3.39
C LEU A 61 -9.82 -3.10 4.28
N GLY A 62 -10.15 -1.93 4.81
CA GLY A 62 -9.29 -1.21 5.76
C GLY A 62 -9.00 -2.02 7.03
N ARG A 63 -9.99 -2.72 7.58
CA ARG A 63 -9.78 -3.64 8.71
C ARG A 63 -8.85 -4.80 8.34
N ALA A 64 -9.05 -5.42 7.18
CA ALA A 64 -8.20 -6.51 6.71
C ALA A 64 -6.75 -6.06 6.49
N VAL A 65 -6.54 -4.83 6.00
CA VAL A 65 -5.21 -4.21 5.89
C VAL A 65 -4.59 -4.03 7.27
N CYS A 66 -5.32 -3.45 8.23
CA CYS A 66 -4.84 -3.29 9.60
C CYS A 66 -4.36 -4.63 10.18
N GLU A 67 -5.23 -5.64 10.20
CA GLU A 67 -4.89 -6.96 10.76
C GLU A 67 -3.68 -7.60 10.07
N SER A 68 -3.60 -7.45 8.74
CA SER A 68 -2.51 -8.03 7.96
C SER A 68 -1.18 -7.31 8.17
N VAL A 69 -1.18 -5.98 8.19
CA VAL A 69 0.02 -5.16 8.45
C VAL A 69 0.54 -5.40 9.85
N GLU A 70 -0.33 -5.45 10.86
CA GLU A 70 0.07 -5.73 12.24
C GLU A 70 0.73 -7.10 12.34
N ARG A 71 0.11 -8.13 11.76
CA ARG A 71 0.63 -9.50 11.75
C ARG A 71 1.97 -9.61 11.05
N LEU A 72 2.09 -9.05 9.84
CA LEU A 72 3.32 -9.11 9.04
C LEU A 72 4.46 -8.35 9.72
N SER A 73 4.16 -7.17 10.27
CA SER A 73 5.16 -6.36 10.98
C SER A 73 5.60 -7.01 12.30
N SER A 74 4.69 -7.66 13.02
CA SER A 74 5.02 -8.35 14.28
C SER A 74 5.83 -9.62 14.07
N ALA A 75 5.74 -10.23 12.88
CA ALA A 75 6.52 -11.41 12.51
C ALA A 75 7.89 -11.06 11.90
N ALA A 76 8.15 -9.79 11.60
CA ALA A 76 9.39 -9.35 10.97
C ALA A 76 10.55 -9.32 11.97
N GLU A 77 11.68 -9.94 11.62
CA GLU A 77 12.93 -9.90 12.41
C GLU A 77 13.82 -8.68 12.07
N GLY A 78 13.33 -7.76 11.24
CA GLY A 78 14.10 -6.61 10.75
C GLY A 78 13.30 -5.72 9.80
N PRO A 79 13.98 -4.80 9.09
CA PRO A 79 13.36 -3.96 8.08
C PRO A 79 12.64 -4.78 7.01
N LEU A 80 11.50 -4.29 6.55
CA LEU A 80 10.69 -4.95 5.52
C LEU A 80 11.02 -4.38 4.15
N ASP A 81 11.30 -5.25 3.17
CA ASP A 81 11.34 -4.84 1.77
C ASP A 81 9.92 -4.52 1.28
N ALA A 82 9.72 -3.31 0.76
CA ALA A 82 8.42 -2.84 0.30
C ALA A 82 7.82 -3.73 -0.79
N SER A 83 8.63 -4.21 -1.73
CA SER A 83 8.15 -5.06 -2.82
C SER A 83 7.68 -6.41 -2.29
N GLY A 84 8.47 -7.04 -1.42
CA GLY A 84 8.05 -8.25 -0.70
C GLY A 84 6.78 -8.05 0.12
N LEU A 85 6.68 -6.92 0.83
CA LEU A 85 5.50 -6.59 1.63
C LEU A 85 4.22 -6.46 0.79
N VAL A 86 4.30 -5.89 -0.43
CA VAL A 86 3.15 -5.86 -1.34
C VAL A 86 2.67 -7.27 -1.67
N ILE A 87 3.59 -8.19 -1.97
CA ILE A 87 3.23 -9.58 -2.32
C ILE A 87 2.61 -10.31 -1.14
N ASP A 88 3.22 -10.20 0.05
CA ASP A 88 2.74 -10.86 1.26
C ASP A 88 1.37 -10.31 1.68
N LEU A 89 1.18 -9.00 1.58
CA LEU A 89 -0.08 -8.33 1.90
C LEU A 89 -1.16 -8.67 0.87
N ALA A 90 -0.86 -8.69 -0.43
CA ALA A 90 -1.80 -9.10 -1.47
C ALA A 90 -2.26 -10.56 -1.26
N GLY A 91 -1.35 -11.45 -0.84
CA GLY A 91 -1.69 -12.81 -0.45
C GLY A 91 -2.63 -12.88 0.76
N ALA A 92 -2.40 -12.06 1.79
CA ALA A 92 -3.25 -11.97 2.96
C ALA A 92 -4.67 -11.44 2.65
N LEU A 93 -4.76 -10.52 1.70
CA LEU A 93 -6.01 -9.86 1.29
C LEU A 93 -6.77 -10.62 0.19
N ALA A 94 -6.23 -11.70 -0.35
CA ALA A 94 -6.78 -12.40 -1.52
C ALA A 94 -8.20 -12.95 -1.30
N ALA A 95 -8.59 -13.22 -0.05
CA ALA A 95 -9.90 -13.77 0.30
C ALA A 95 -10.98 -12.71 0.62
N CYS A 96 -10.63 -11.41 0.58
CA CYS A 96 -11.60 -10.35 0.81
C CYS A 96 -12.61 -10.24 -0.34
N ASP A 97 -13.75 -9.61 -0.07
CA ASP A 97 -14.73 -9.29 -1.11
C ASP A 97 -14.37 -7.98 -1.81
N TYR A 98 -14.27 -8.04 -3.13
CA TYR A 98 -13.91 -6.91 -3.99
C TYR A 98 -15.03 -6.53 -4.97
N HIS A 99 -16.15 -7.27 -4.98
CA HIS A 99 -17.14 -7.22 -6.06
C HIS A 99 -17.62 -5.80 -6.40
N ALA A 100 -17.78 -4.93 -5.40
CA ALA A 100 -18.26 -3.55 -5.56
C ALA A 100 -17.15 -2.48 -5.53
N THR A 101 -15.89 -2.86 -5.32
CA THR A 101 -14.81 -1.94 -4.89
C THR A 101 -13.97 -1.39 -6.05
N PHE A 102 -14.15 -1.90 -7.27
CA PHE A 102 -13.39 -1.53 -8.48
C PHE A 102 -11.86 -1.68 -8.36
N VAL A 103 -11.38 -2.38 -7.33
CA VAL A 103 -9.98 -2.70 -7.07
C VAL A 103 -9.83 -4.19 -6.80
N ASN A 104 -8.60 -4.67 -6.76
CA ASN A 104 -8.26 -6.03 -6.33
C ASN A 104 -7.29 -6.04 -5.14
N ALA A 105 -6.96 -7.23 -4.63
CA ALA A 105 -6.05 -7.41 -3.51
C ALA A 105 -4.66 -6.80 -3.72
N PHE A 106 -4.14 -6.86 -4.95
CA PHE A 106 -2.85 -6.27 -5.29
C PHE A 106 -2.92 -4.73 -5.29
N ASP A 107 -3.99 -4.14 -5.82
CA ASP A 107 -4.17 -2.67 -5.81
C ASP A 107 -4.21 -2.12 -4.38
N VAL A 108 -4.98 -2.79 -3.50
CA VAL A 108 -5.09 -2.43 -2.08
C VAL A 108 -3.76 -2.61 -1.35
N ALA A 109 -3.07 -3.74 -1.58
CA ALA A 109 -1.77 -4.00 -0.97
C ALA A 109 -0.71 -2.98 -1.42
N ASN A 110 -0.66 -2.69 -2.73
CA ASN A 110 0.26 -1.71 -3.29
C ASN A 110 0.01 -0.32 -2.71
N LYS A 111 -1.25 0.11 -2.61
CA LYS A 111 -1.59 1.39 -1.98
C LYS A 111 -1.23 1.42 -0.49
N ALA A 112 -1.51 0.36 0.26
CA ALA A 112 -1.16 0.29 1.68
C ALA A 112 0.35 0.44 1.88
N VAL A 113 1.18 -0.21 1.06
CA VAL A 113 2.64 -0.10 1.15
C VAL A 113 3.12 1.27 0.69
N GLU A 114 2.53 1.86 -0.35
CA GLU A 114 2.82 3.25 -0.74
C GLU A 114 2.56 4.24 0.41
N LEU A 115 1.44 4.09 1.11
CA LEU A 115 1.12 4.91 2.29
C LEU A 115 2.14 4.73 3.41
N LEU A 116 2.54 3.49 3.71
CA LEU A 116 3.59 3.19 4.69
C LEU A 116 4.94 3.79 4.29
N MET A 117 5.30 3.75 3.01
CA MET A 117 6.50 4.38 2.46
C MET A 117 6.46 5.89 2.65
N LEU A 118 5.34 6.55 2.30
CA LEU A 118 5.16 7.99 2.49
C LEU A 118 5.29 8.37 3.96
N ARG A 119 4.68 7.59 4.86
CA ARG A 119 4.76 7.83 6.30
C ARG A 119 6.17 7.65 6.85
N ALA A 120 6.94 6.71 6.30
CA ALA A 120 8.36 6.54 6.60
C ALA A 120 9.27 7.59 5.94
N GLY A 121 8.71 8.54 5.17
CA GLY A 121 9.44 9.63 4.54
C GLY A 121 10.11 9.26 3.21
N HIS A 122 9.74 8.13 2.61
CA HIS A 122 10.20 7.79 1.27
C HIS A 122 9.42 8.57 0.21
N VAL A 123 10.14 9.00 -0.82
CA VAL A 123 9.52 9.57 -2.02
C VAL A 123 9.05 8.41 -2.89
N VAL A 124 7.73 8.27 -3.05
CA VAL A 124 7.14 7.34 -4.02
C VAL A 124 7.05 8.07 -5.36
N CYS A 125 7.55 7.44 -6.43
CA CYS A 125 7.47 8.03 -7.77
C CYS A 125 5.99 8.04 -8.22
N CYS A 126 5.55 9.15 -8.83
CA CYS A 126 4.20 9.35 -9.36
C CYS A 126 3.09 9.71 -8.36
N VAL A 127 3.40 10.10 -7.11
CA VAL A 127 2.37 10.58 -6.17
C VAL A 127 1.74 11.87 -6.73
N PRO A 128 0.46 11.87 -7.13
CA PRO A 128 -0.22 13.10 -7.51
C PRO A 128 -0.25 14.02 -6.28
N GLU A 129 -0.13 15.33 -6.48
CA GLU A 129 -0.16 16.33 -5.39
C GLU A 129 -1.32 16.11 -4.39
N ALA A 130 -2.44 15.59 -4.88
CA ALA A 130 -3.62 15.20 -4.11
C ALA A 130 -3.37 14.18 -2.98
N GLU A 131 -2.43 13.24 -3.14
CA GLU A 131 -2.19 12.18 -2.14
C GLU A 131 -1.29 12.66 -0.99
N GLN A 132 -0.39 13.60 -1.28
CA GLN A 132 0.34 14.34 -0.23
C GLN A 132 -0.62 15.21 0.59
N GLU A 133 -1.55 15.90 -0.09
CA GLU A 133 -2.56 16.73 0.55
C GLU A 133 -3.52 15.90 1.42
N ARG A 134 -3.96 14.72 0.96
CA ARG A 134 -4.77 13.77 1.75
C ARG A 134 -4.09 13.38 3.06
N THR A 135 -2.82 13.00 2.99
CA THR A 135 -2.03 12.62 4.17
C THR A 135 -1.91 13.79 5.15
N ALA A 136 -1.67 15.00 4.66
CA ALA A 136 -1.59 16.21 5.48
C ALA A 136 -2.94 16.56 6.14
N ARG A 137 -4.06 16.43 5.42
CA ARG A 137 -5.41 16.66 5.95
C ARG A 137 -5.74 15.67 7.07
N HIS A 138 -5.43 14.39 6.90
CA HIS A 138 -5.68 13.38 7.93
C HIS A 138 -4.87 13.65 9.21
N ALA A 139 -3.57 13.97 9.08
CA ALA A 139 -2.74 14.36 10.22
C ALA A 139 -3.33 15.56 10.98
N ALA A 140 -3.78 16.59 10.26
CA ALA A 140 -4.40 17.77 10.85
C ALA A 140 -5.76 17.50 11.53
N GLN A 141 -6.49 16.44 11.15
CA GLN A 141 -7.73 16.02 11.82
C GLN A 141 -7.45 15.33 13.16
N LEU A 142 -6.41 14.49 13.21
CA LEU A 142 -5.97 13.82 14.44
C LEU A 142 -5.51 14.86 15.50
N ASP A 143 -4.78 15.89 15.08
CA ASP A 143 -4.33 16.98 15.97
C ASP A 143 -5.50 17.82 16.54
N ARG A 144 -6.64 17.85 15.85
CA ARG A 144 -7.83 18.61 16.26
C ARG A 144 -8.82 17.80 17.11
N GLY A 145 -8.57 16.52 17.35
CA GLY A 145 -9.46 15.65 18.12
C GLY A 145 -10.82 15.41 17.46
N GLY A 146 -10.93 15.55 16.13
CA GLY A 146 -12.16 15.28 15.39
C GLY A 146 -12.40 13.77 15.23
N PRO A 147 -13.66 13.31 15.14
CA PRO A 147 -13.94 11.91 14.83
C PRO A 147 -13.39 11.60 13.41
N PRO A 148 -12.86 10.37 13.18
CA PRO A 148 -12.52 9.96 11.82
C PRO A 148 -13.79 10.00 10.96
N SER A 149 -13.68 10.63 9.78
CA SER A 149 -14.75 10.64 8.78
C SER A 149 -14.99 9.25 8.21
#